data_AF-A0A161Z3A5-F1
#
_entry.id   AF-A0A161Z3A5-F1
#
_cell.length_a   1.000
_cell.length_b   1.000
_cell.length_c   1.000
_cell.angle_alpha   90.00
_cell.angle_beta   90.00
_cell.angle_gamma   90.00
#
_symmetry.space_group_name_H-M   'P 1'
#
loop_
_entity.id
_entity.type
_entity.pdbx_description
1 polymer ?
#
loop_
_entity_poly.entity_id
_entity_poly.type
_entity_poly.pdbx_seq_one_letter_code
_entity_poly.pdbx_strand_id
1 'polypeptide(L)'
;MHKFSTETYKSICGDHSDIEGWQVLIPKLAFEHEFLLHGIFSIAALHMAATNADPEQVLSYLDTALQCNELAFAPFREALAHLTPLNCDAVFAQSAIVTIIGIALPRLNAQHRGESFSMIETMMTVFELLQGASKISQISKPWRQASIFFKYDWRENTTLDPDVANAIAQLRMLNGPIESTDSAQNSINQEAIDSLEDSFAKFTNAPHPAPILAWLTYVKREFVHGLRERQPFQLLILMNWAVLLNELEASFWWAKGCGKALVAELLTELKDHNEKWKSALQWPQQMVGI
;
A
#
# COMPACT_ATOMS: atom_id res chain seq x y z
N MET A 1 18.90 1.20 -13.83
CA MET A 1 18.01 1.13 -15.02
C MET A 1 17.83 -0.29 -15.58
N HIS A 2 18.89 -1.01 -15.96
CA HIS A 2 18.77 -2.37 -16.56
C HIS A 2 17.91 -3.34 -15.74
N LYS A 3 18.19 -3.48 -14.44
CA LYS A 3 17.40 -4.32 -13.52
C LYS A 3 15.91 -3.95 -13.53
N PHE A 4 15.61 -2.64 -13.60
CA PHE A 4 14.23 -2.17 -13.61
C PHE A 4 13.47 -2.61 -14.86
N SER A 5 14.03 -2.33 -16.04
CA SER A 5 13.38 -2.62 -17.33
C SER A 5 13.33 -4.11 -17.71
N THR A 6 14.07 -4.97 -17.01
CA THR A 6 14.11 -6.42 -17.25
C THR A 6 13.32 -7.23 -16.22
N GLU A 7 13.34 -6.78 -14.95
CA GLU A 7 12.83 -7.56 -13.83
C GLU A 7 11.93 -6.74 -12.89
N THR A 8 12.40 -5.61 -12.34
CA THR A 8 11.67 -4.91 -11.26
C THR A 8 10.31 -4.36 -11.70
N TYR A 9 10.13 -3.97 -12.95
CA TYR A 9 8.83 -3.49 -13.45
C TYR A 9 7.72 -4.54 -13.22
N LYS A 10 8.04 -5.84 -13.31
CA LYS A 10 7.09 -6.95 -13.10
C LYS A 10 6.60 -7.03 -11.66
N SER A 11 7.36 -6.49 -10.70
CA SER A 11 6.97 -6.42 -9.29
C SER A 11 6.01 -5.27 -9.00
N ILE A 12 5.60 -4.51 -10.01
CA ILE A 12 4.67 -3.39 -9.88
C ILE A 12 3.43 -3.64 -10.74
N CYS A 13 3.60 -4.26 -11.92
CA CYS A 13 2.49 -4.64 -12.79
C CYS A 13 1.54 -5.64 -12.11
N GLY A 14 0.23 -5.39 -12.18
CA GLY A 14 -0.77 -6.39 -11.82
C GLY A 14 -1.27 -7.22 -13.02
N ASP A 15 -1.21 -6.68 -14.24
CA ASP A 15 -1.59 -7.42 -15.45
C ASP A 15 -0.77 -7.02 -16.69
N HIS A 16 -1.11 -7.58 -17.86
CA HIS A 16 -0.40 -7.30 -19.09
C HIS A 16 -0.52 -5.86 -19.59
N SER A 17 -1.57 -5.14 -19.20
CA SER A 17 -1.79 -3.77 -19.67
C SER A 17 -0.89 -2.74 -18.98
N ASP A 18 -0.39 -3.08 -17.80
CA ASP A 18 0.62 -2.31 -17.05
C ASP A 18 2.02 -2.37 -17.69
N ILE A 19 2.33 -3.42 -18.45
CA ILE A 19 3.70 -3.75 -18.88
C ILE A 19 4.32 -2.62 -19.69
N GLU A 20 3.61 -2.10 -20.70
CA GLU A 20 4.14 -1.02 -21.53
C GLU A 20 4.44 0.24 -20.71
N GLY A 21 3.52 0.57 -19.79
CA GLY A 21 3.66 1.70 -18.87
C GLY A 21 4.92 1.58 -18.03
N TRP A 22 5.00 0.52 -17.23
CA TRP A 22 6.10 0.33 -16.29
C TRP A 22 7.44 -0.03 -16.93
N GLN A 23 7.44 -0.81 -18.02
CA GLN A 23 8.69 -1.26 -18.64
C GLN A 23 9.33 -0.19 -19.54
N VAL A 24 8.51 0.63 -20.21
CA VAL A 24 8.97 1.54 -21.28
C VAL A 24 8.65 3.00 -21.01
N LEU A 25 7.38 3.34 -20.75
CA LEU A 25 6.96 4.75 -20.66
C LEU A 25 7.49 5.42 -19.40
N ILE A 26 7.41 4.75 -18.25
CA ILE A 26 7.91 5.26 -16.97
C ILE A 26 9.41 5.48 -16.97
N PRO A 27 10.26 4.56 -17.47
CA PRO A 27 11.69 4.84 -17.63
C PRO A 27 11.99 6.01 -18.56
N LYS A 28 11.23 6.22 -19.63
CA LYS A 28 11.39 7.40 -20.50
C LYS A 28 11.06 8.69 -19.75
N LEU A 29 9.92 8.70 -19.07
CA LEU A 29 9.46 9.83 -18.25
C LEU A 29 10.45 10.16 -17.12
N ALA A 30 11.11 9.14 -16.56
CA ALA A 30 12.12 9.33 -15.52
C ALA A 30 13.33 10.17 -15.96
N PHE A 31 13.69 10.16 -17.25
CA PHE A 31 14.76 11.03 -17.74
C PHE A 31 14.39 12.52 -17.76
N GLU A 32 13.10 12.85 -17.66
CA GLU A 32 12.59 14.23 -17.56
C GLU A 32 12.36 14.66 -16.11
N HIS A 33 12.35 13.71 -15.17
CA HIS A 33 12.00 13.93 -13.77
C HIS A 33 12.98 13.23 -12.83
N GLU A 34 13.92 13.99 -12.26
CA GLU A 34 14.99 13.47 -11.41
C GLU A 34 14.48 12.63 -10.22
N PHE A 35 13.38 13.04 -9.58
CA PHE A 35 12.79 12.27 -8.48
C PHE A 35 12.37 10.86 -8.90
N LEU A 36 11.79 10.72 -10.09
CA LEU A 36 11.32 9.45 -10.61
C LEU A 36 12.49 8.56 -11.01
N LEU A 37 13.55 9.15 -11.57
CA LEU A 37 14.78 8.43 -11.88
C LEU A 37 15.41 7.80 -10.64
N HIS A 38 15.57 8.59 -9.58
CA HIS A 38 16.10 8.11 -8.31
C HIS A 38 15.15 7.10 -7.64
N GLY A 39 13.83 7.30 -7.72
CA GLY A 39 12.86 6.30 -7.27
C GLY A 39 13.00 4.95 -7.99
N ILE A 40 13.12 4.96 -9.32
CA ILE A 40 13.36 3.76 -10.13
C ILE A 40 14.65 3.05 -9.72
N PHE A 41 15.72 3.80 -9.45
CA PHE A 41 16.98 3.22 -8.97
C PHE A 41 16.85 2.64 -7.57
N SER A 42 16.12 3.33 -6.68
CA SER A 42 15.87 2.87 -5.32
C SER A 42 15.13 1.54 -5.30
N ILE A 43 13.98 1.44 -5.96
CA ILE A 43 13.20 0.18 -6.00
C ILE A 43 13.94 -0.94 -6.74
N ALA A 44 14.74 -0.60 -7.76
CA ALA A 44 15.56 -1.59 -8.44
C ALA A 44 16.66 -2.16 -7.53
N ALA A 45 17.37 -1.30 -6.79
CA ALA A 45 18.36 -1.72 -5.81
C ALA A 45 17.71 -2.54 -4.68
N LEU A 46 16.55 -2.11 -4.17
CA LEU A 46 15.81 -2.83 -3.14
C LEU A 46 15.34 -4.22 -3.62
N HIS A 47 14.90 -4.33 -4.87
CA HIS A 47 14.58 -5.61 -5.48
C HIS A 47 15.81 -6.52 -5.62
N MET A 48 16.99 -5.97 -5.94
CA MET A 48 18.25 -6.72 -5.92
C MET A 48 18.58 -7.22 -4.51
N ALA A 49 18.45 -6.37 -3.48
CA ALA A 49 18.63 -6.77 -2.10
C ALA A 49 17.68 -7.92 -1.70
N ALA A 50 16.41 -7.87 -2.12
CA ALA A 50 15.41 -8.88 -1.80
C ALA A 50 15.62 -10.24 -2.49
N THR A 51 16.38 -10.28 -3.60
CA THR A 51 16.54 -11.47 -4.46
C THR A 51 17.96 -12.00 -4.51
N ASN A 52 18.92 -11.34 -3.86
CA ASN A 52 20.31 -11.76 -3.81
C ASN A 52 20.59 -12.64 -2.57
N ALA A 53 21.46 -13.64 -2.73
CA ALA A 53 21.86 -14.56 -1.67
C ALA A 53 23.16 -14.12 -0.97
N ASP A 54 23.95 -13.23 -1.57
CA ASP A 54 25.22 -12.74 -1.03
C ASP A 54 24.98 -11.60 -0.01
N PRO A 55 25.27 -11.80 1.29
CA PRO A 55 25.01 -10.81 2.32
C PRO A 55 25.73 -9.47 2.12
N GLU A 56 26.97 -9.48 1.61
CA GLU A 56 27.74 -8.23 1.42
C GLU A 56 27.12 -7.37 0.31
N GLN A 57 26.72 -8.00 -0.79
CA GLN A 57 26.03 -7.33 -1.89
C GLN A 57 24.65 -6.82 -1.45
N VAL A 58 23.91 -7.61 -0.66
CA VAL A 58 22.60 -7.19 -0.12
C VAL A 58 22.73 -5.90 0.67
N LEU A 59 23.72 -5.78 1.56
CA LEU A 59 23.92 -4.55 2.34
C LEU A 59 24.23 -3.35 1.44
N SER A 60 25.08 -3.52 0.42
CA SER A 60 25.40 -2.47 -0.55
C SER A 60 24.17 -2.02 -1.36
N TYR A 61 23.29 -2.95 -1.74
CA TYR A 61 22.04 -2.61 -2.43
C TYR A 61 21.04 -1.91 -1.51
N LEU A 62 20.97 -2.28 -0.23
CA LEU A 62 20.16 -1.55 0.76
C LEU A 62 20.65 -0.10 0.93
N ASP A 63 21.97 0.12 1.01
CA ASP A 63 22.54 1.48 1.07
C ASP A 63 22.21 2.28 -0.19
N THR A 64 22.33 1.66 -1.35
CA THR A 64 21.98 2.29 -2.64
C THR A 64 20.49 2.64 -2.68
N ALA A 65 19.63 1.73 -2.23
CA ALA A 65 18.19 1.95 -2.19
C ALA A 65 17.82 3.15 -1.30
N LEU A 66 18.40 3.22 -0.11
CA LEU A 66 18.25 4.34 0.83
C LEU A 66 18.72 5.66 0.22
N GLN A 67 19.95 5.69 -0.28
CA GLN A 67 20.53 6.90 -0.87
C GLN A 67 19.69 7.43 -2.03
N CYS A 68 19.28 6.55 -2.96
CA CYS A 68 18.41 6.96 -4.07
C CYS A 68 17.04 7.44 -3.58
N ASN A 69 16.46 6.81 -2.55
CA ASN A 69 15.18 7.25 -1.99
C ASN A 69 15.28 8.65 -1.37
N GLU A 70 16.38 8.94 -0.65
CA GLU A 70 16.66 10.26 -0.08
C GLU A 70 16.82 11.32 -1.16
N LEU A 71 17.58 11.02 -2.23
CA LEU A 71 17.76 11.91 -3.39
C LEU A 71 16.44 12.21 -4.11
N ALA A 72 15.51 11.25 -4.15
CA ALA A 72 14.20 11.45 -4.75
C ALA A 72 13.28 12.35 -3.91
N PHE A 73 13.46 12.42 -2.59
CA PHE A 73 12.46 12.93 -1.66
C PHE A 73 12.16 14.43 -1.82
N ALA A 74 13.19 15.28 -1.78
CA ALA A 74 12.98 16.73 -1.87
C ALA A 74 12.42 17.16 -3.24
N PRO A 75 12.95 16.69 -4.38
CA PRO A 75 12.37 17.03 -5.69
C PRO A 75 10.97 16.44 -5.89
N PHE A 76 10.67 15.27 -5.32
CA PHE A 76 9.33 14.70 -5.34
C PHE A 76 8.33 15.58 -4.58
N ARG A 77 8.70 16.02 -3.37
CA ARG A 77 7.86 16.93 -2.56
C ARG A 77 7.58 18.24 -3.28
N GLU A 78 8.56 18.78 -3.99
CA GLU A 78 8.40 19.99 -4.80
C GLU A 78 7.44 19.77 -5.99
N ALA A 79 7.58 18.64 -6.68
CA ALA A 79 6.68 18.26 -7.78
C ALA A 79 5.23 18.04 -7.31
N LEU A 80 5.04 17.45 -6.11
CA LEU A 80 3.73 17.29 -5.47
C LEU A 80 3.08 18.65 -5.14
N ALA A 81 3.87 19.64 -4.70
CA ALA A 81 3.37 20.99 -4.41
C ALA A 81 2.95 21.76 -5.68
N HIS A 82 3.59 21.45 -6.81
CA HIS A 82 3.35 22.08 -8.11
C HIS A 82 2.84 21.06 -9.14
N LEU A 83 1.74 20.40 -8.81
CA LEU A 83 1.13 19.39 -9.67
C LEU A 83 0.54 20.02 -10.94
N THR A 84 0.85 19.43 -12.10
CA THR A 84 0.38 19.84 -13.43
C THR A 84 -0.04 18.61 -14.25
N PRO A 85 -0.75 18.79 -15.37
CA PRO A 85 -1.03 17.67 -16.28
C PRO A 85 0.22 17.01 -16.88
N LEU A 86 1.37 17.70 -16.89
CA LEU A 86 2.59 17.21 -17.53
C LEU A 86 3.43 16.34 -16.58
N ASN A 87 3.42 16.63 -15.28
CA ASN A 87 4.19 15.88 -14.28
C ASN A 87 3.33 14.88 -13.47
N CYS A 88 2.01 14.84 -13.68
CA CYS A 88 1.11 14.02 -12.86
C CYS A 88 1.43 12.53 -12.98
N ASP A 89 1.70 12.03 -14.18
CA ASP A 89 2.06 10.62 -14.39
C ASP A 89 3.37 10.28 -13.67
N ALA A 90 4.36 11.17 -13.70
CA ALA A 90 5.62 10.96 -12.99
C ALA A 90 5.41 10.92 -11.48
N VAL A 91 4.59 11.82 -10.95
CA VAL A 91 4.21 11.88 -9.54
C VAL A 91 3.45 10.62 -9.10
N PHE A 92 2.53 10.11 -9.92
CA PHE A 92 1.80 8.88 -9.61
C PHE A 92 2.71 7.67 -9.61
N ALA A 93 3.59 7.54 -10.61
CA ALA A 93 4.58 6.48 -10.68
C ALA A 93 5.48 6.47 -9.44
N GLN A 94 5.99 7.65 -9.07
CA GLN A 94 6.83 7.80 -7.88
C GLN A 94 6.07 7.49 -6.60
N SER A 95 4.79 7.86 -6.48
CA SER A 95 3.97 7.54 -5.31
C SER A 95 3.89 6.03 -5.09
N ALA A 96 3.60 5.27 -6.15
CA ALA A 96 3.56 3.80 -6.06
C ALA A 96 4.92 3.21 -5.68
N ILE A 97 6.01 3.71 -6.27
CA ILE A 97 7.38 3.29 -5.94
C ILE A 97 7.70 3.55 -4.46
N VAL A 98 7.42 4.75 -3.95
CA VAL A 98 7.66 5.13 -2.55
C VAL A 98 6.84 4.28 -1.60
N THR A 99 5.59 3.95 -1.92
CA THR A 99 4.77 3.05 -1.10
C THR A 99 5.39 1.66 -1.01
N ILE A 100 5.82 1.09 -2.14
CA ILE A 100 6.45 -0.24 -2.19
C ILE A 100 7.75 -0.25 -1.38
N ILE A 101 8.60 0.77 -1.55
CA ILE A 101 9.83 0.93 -0.77
C ILE A 101 9.50 1.04 0.72
N GLY A 102 8.53 1.88 1.09
CA GLY A 102 8.12 2.09 2.47
C GLY A 102 7.63 0.83 3.17
N ILE A 103 6.97 -0.09 2.44
CA ILE A 103 6.52 -1.39 2.97
C ILE A 103 7.71 -2.36 3.12
N ALA A 104 8.57 -2.46 2.12
CA ALA A 104 9.58 -3.52 2.06
C ALA A 104 10.90 -3.21 2.77
N LEU A 105 11.34 -1.95 2.74
CA LEU A 105 12.66 -1.54 3.20
C LEU A 105 12.88 -1.79 4.71
N PRO A 106 11.96 -1.40 5.62
CA PRO A 106 12.15 -1.67 7.06
C PRO A 106 12.29 -3.16 7.36
N ARG A 107 11.50 -4.01 6.67
CA ARG A 107 11.56 -5.47 6.81
C ARG A 107 12.92 -6.01 6.36
N LEU A 108 13.43 -5.56 5.22
CA LEU A 108 14.72 -6.02 4.70
C LEU A 108 15.89 -5.54 5.57
N ASN A 109 15.84 -4.32 6.09
CA ASN A 109 16.81 -3.84 7.07
C ASN A 109 16.79 -4.70 8.34
N ALA A 110 15.62 -5.03 8.87
CA ALA A 110 15.52 -5.91 10.03
C ALA A 110 16.10 -7.30 9.76
N GLN A 111 15.80 -7.86 8.58
CA GLN A 111 16.30 -9.17 8.17
C GLN A 111 17.83 -9.22 8.01
N HIS A 112 18.45 -8.17 7.48
CA HIS A 112 19.87 -8.21 7.09
C HIS A 112 20.81 -7.39 7.99
N ARG A 113 20.28 -6.39 8.71
CA ARG A 113 21.04 -5.53 9.64
C ARG A 113 20.68 -5.74 11.10
N GLY A 114 19.64 -6.53 11.39
CA GLY A 114 19.16 -6.74 12.76
C GLY A 114 18.51 -5.49 13.37
N GLU A 115 18.04 -4.56 12.53
CA GLU A 115 17.28 -3.39 12.97
C GLU A 115 15.93 -3.79 13.58
N SER A 116 15.40 -2.97 14.49
CA SER A 116 14.07 -3.18 15.05
C SER A 116 12.99 -2.99 13.98
N PHE A 117 12.00 -3.88 13.96
CA PHE A 117 10.90 -3.84 13.01
C PHE A 117 9.56 -3.93 13.71
N SER A 118 8.66 -3.01 13.34
CA SER A 118 7.23 -3.11 13.58
C SER A 118 6.51 -2.80 12.29
N MET A 119 5.63 -3.70 11.88
CA MET A 119 4.79 -3.53 10.71
C MET A 119 3.70 -2.49 10.96
N ILE A 120 3.19 -2.36 12.19
CA ILE A 120 2.26 -1.26 12.55
C ILE A 120 2.95 0.10 12.34
N GLU A 121 4.15 0.32 12.89
CA GLU A 121 4.86 1.59 12.72
C GLU A 121 5.26 1.86 11.26
N THR A 122 5.63 0.79 10.54
CA THR A 122 5.87 0.85 9.09
C THR A 122 4.64 1.37 8.36
N MET A 123 3.46 0.81 8.66
CA MET A 123 2.22 1.28 8.05
C MET A 123 1.87 2.71 8.43
N MET A 124 2.10 3.14 9.68
CA MET A 124 1.87 4.53 10.10
C MET A 124 2.73 5.50 9.27
N THR A 125 4.00 5.14 9.06
CA THR A 125 4.92 5.92 8.22
C THR A 125 4.44 5.97 6.77
N VAL A 126 4.00 4.84 6.21
CA VAL A 126 3.45 4.78 4.84
C VAL A 126 2.20 5.65 4.70
N PHE A 127 1.28 5.61 5.68
CA PHE A 127 0.11 6.50 5.66
C PHE A 127 0.52 7.97 5.69
N GLU A 128 1.46 8.35 6.56
CA GLU A 128 1.96 9.73 6.64
C GLU A 128 2.52 10.24 5.32
N LEU A 129 3.31 9.41 4.63
CA LEU A 129 3.85 9.73 3.31
C LEU A 129 2.73 9.93 2.27
N LEU A 130 1.66 9.14 2.36
CA LEU A 130 0.54 9.16 1.41
C LEU A 130 -0.54 10.19 1.73
N GLN A 131 -0.58 10.78 2.93
CA GLN A 131 -1.58 11.79 3.27
C GLN A 131 -1.49 13.05 2.39
N GLY A 132 -0.32 13.37 1.83
CA GLY A 132 -0.17 14.41 0.81
C GLY A 132 -0.77 14.04 -0.55
N ALA A 133 -0.81 12.75 -0.88
CA ALA A 133 -1.26 12.22 -2.17
C ALA A 133 -2.79 12.23 -2.34
N SER A 134 -3.56 12.17 -1.23
CA SER A 134 -5.04 12.17 -1.29
C SER A 134 -5.62 13.45 -1.92
N LYS A 135 -5.09 14.63 -1.53
CA LYS A 135 -5.47 15.92 -2.10
C LYS A 135 -5.07 16.05 -3.57
N ILE A 136 -3.96 15.43 -3.94
CA ILE A 136 -3.39 15.41 -5.29
C ILE A 136 -4.24 14.54 -6.23
N SER A 137 -4.74 13.40 -5.75
CA SER A 137 -5.71 12.55 -6.47
C SER A 137 -7.01 13.29 -6.80
N GLN A 138 -7.45 14.21 -5.93
CA GLN A 138 -8.60 15.08 -6.22
C GLN A 138 -8.27 16.14 -7.28
N ILE A 139 -7.12 16.80 -7.18
CA ILE A 139 -6.68 17.86 -8.12
C ILE A 139 -6.50 17.29 -9.54
N SER A 140 -5.88 16.12 -9.64
CA SER A 140 -5.58 15.45 -10.91
C SER A 140 -6.77 14.71 -11.53
N LYS A 141 -7.92 14.67 -10.85
CA LYS A 141 -9.13 14.01 -11.33
C LYS A 141 -9.50 14.33 -12.79
N PRO A 142 -9.42 15.60 -13.26
CA PRO A 142 -9.75 15.95 -14.64
C PRO A 142 -8.80 15.36 -15.70
N TRP A 143 -7.58 14.98 -15.30
CA TRP A 143 -6.53 14.50 -16.23
C TRP A 143 -6.47 12.98 -16.33
N ARG A 144 -7.26 12.27 -15.51
CA ARG A 144 -7.23 10.81 -15.43
C ARG A 144 -7.43 10.12 -16.78
N GLN A 145 -8.33 10.62 -17.63
CA GLN A 145 -8.59 10.01 -18.93
C GLN A 145 -7.38 10.02 -19.88
N ALA A 146 -6.42 10.93 -19.68
CA ALA A 146 -5.20 11.03 -20.49
C ALA A 146 -4.00 10.30 -19.85
N SER A 147 -4.12 9.84 -18.61
CA SER A 147 -3.02 9.28 -17.83
C SER A 147 -2.75 7.82 -18.19
N ILE A 148 -1.46 7.46 -18.19
CA ILE A 148 -1.03 6.06 -18.37
C ILE A 148 -1.53 5.11 -17.28
N PHE A 149 -1.88 5.63 -16.10
CA PHE A 149 -2.29 4.85 -14.91
C PHE A 149 -3.78 4.60 -14.79
N PHE A 150 -4.61 5.34 -15.52
CA PHE A 150 -6.06 5.30 -15.39
C PHE A 150 -6.74 4.70 -16.64
N LYS A 151 -6.04 3.79 -17.32
CA LYS A 151 -6.59 2.97 -18.42
C LYS A 151 -7.61 1.93 -17.94
N TYR A 152 -7.67 1.70 -16.64
CA TYR A 152 -8.49 0.67 -16.02
C TYR A 152 -9.92 1.16 -15.77
N ASP A 153 -10.86 0.57 -16.50
CA ASP A 153 -12.27 0.57 -16.11
C ASP A 153 -12.49 -0.60 -15.15
N TRP A 154 -12.14 -0.40 -13.88
CA TRP A 154 -12.46 -1.34 -12.81
C TRP A 154 -13.98 -1.39 -12.68
N ARG A 155 -14.63 -2.27 -13.48
CA ARG A 155 -16.09 -2.36 -13.61
C ARG A 155 -16.79 -2.38 -12.25
N GLU A 156 -17.87 -1.60 -12.13
CA GLU A 156 -18.66 -1.42 -10.89
C GLU A 156 -19.43 -2.67 -10.43
N ASN A 157 -19.51 -3.73 -11.24
CA ASN A 157 -20.29 -4.95 -10.94
C ASN A 157 -19.37 -6.16 -10.72
N THR A 158 -18.67 -6.18 -9.59
CA THR A 158 -17.84 -7.33 -9.16
C THR A 158 -18.51 -8.09 -8.03
N THR A 159 -18.58 -9.41 -8.17
CA THR A 159 -19.04 -10.31 -7.11
C THR A 159 -17.95 -10.50 -6.06
N LEU A 160 -18.27 -10.24 -4.81
CA LEU A 160 -17.40 -10.52 -3.66
C LEU A 160 -17.45 -12.01 -3.31
N ASP A 161 -16.31 -12.53 -2.87
CA ASP A 161 -16.26 -13.84 -2.21
C ASP A 161 -17.17 -13.85 -0.97
N PRO A 162 -17.97 -14.90 -0.73
CA PRO A 162 -18.89 -14.97 0.41
C PRO A 162 -18.22 -14.76 1.77
N ASP A 163 -17.00 -15.25 1.96
CA ASP A 163 -16.28 -15.12 3.24
C ASP A 163 -15.81 -13.69 3.45
N VAL A 164 -15.34 -13.02 2.39
CA VAL A 164 -15.01 -11.59 2.41
C VAL A 164 -16.26 -10.76 2.68
N ALA A 165 -17.38 -11.04 2.00
CA ALA A 165 -18.64 -10.32 2.21
C ALA A 165 -19.12 -10.45 3.66
N ASN A 166 -18.97 -11.63 4.27
CA ASN A 166 -19.29 -11.85 5.67
C ASN A 166 -18.36 -11.06 6.61
N ALA A 167 -17.05 -11.02 6.34
CA ALA A 167 -16.10 -10.23 7.13
C ALA A 167 -16.41 -8.73 7.07
N ILE A 168 -16.70 -8.19 5.87
CA ILE A 168 -17.13 -6.80 5.68
C ILE A 168 -18.45 -6.52 6.42
N ALA A 169 -19.43 -7.44 6.33
CA ALA A 169 -20.69 -7.30 7.06
C ALA A 169 -20.47 -7.24 8.59
N GLN A 170 -19.55 -8.05 9.14
CA GLN A 170 -19.19 -7.99 10.55
C GLN A 170 -18.57 -6.64 10.94
N LEU A 171 -17.67 -6.07 10.13
CA LEU A 171 -17.14 -4.73 10.37
C LEU A 171 -18.25 -3.68 10.39
N ARG A 172 -19.19 -3.74 9.43
CA ARG A 172 -20.33 -2.81 9.38
C ARG A 172 -21.24 -2.91 10.60
N MET A 173 -21.51 -4.13 11.08
CA MET A 173 -22.29 -4.35 12.30
C MET A 173 -21.60 -3.74 13.53
N LEU A 174 -20.29 -3.95 13.67
CA LEU A 174 -19.50 -3.42 14.79
C LEU A 174 -19.34 -1.89 14.72
N ASN A 175 -19.37 -1.28 13.53
CA ASN A 175 -19.37 0.17 13.35
C ASN A 175 -20.73 0.84 13.67
N GLY A 176 -21.77 0.05 13.93
CA GLY A 176 -23.14 0.53 14.10
C GLY A 176 -23.36 1.44 15.32
N PRO A 177 -24.47 2.20 15.35
CA PRO A 177 -24.78 3.22 16.37
C PRO A 177 -24.96 2.69 17.80
N ILE A 178 -24.83 1.38 18.01
CA ILE A 178 -24.99 0.73 19.32
C ILE A 178 -23.73 0.93 20.18
N GLU A 179 -22.55 1.15 19.59
CA GLU A 179 -21.27 1.17 20.34
C GLU A 179 -20.49 2.49 20.28
N SER A 180 -20.76 3.36 19.31
CA SER A 180 -20.08 4.65 19.18
C SER A 180 -21.08 5.81 19.22
N THR A 181 -20.96 6.64 20.26
CA THR A 181 -21.73 7.87 20.43
C THR A 181 -21.35 8.96 19.43
N ASP A 182 -20.24 8.78 18.69
CA ASP A 182 -19.71 9.74 17.74
C ASP A 182 -20.11 9.37 16.30
N SER A 183 -21.22 9.98 15.85
CA SER A 183 -21.72 9.83 14.48
C SER A 183 -20.70 10.20 13.40
N ALA A 184 -19.77 11.11 13.68
CA ALA A 184 -18.76 11.53 12.71
C ALA A 184 -17.69 10.43 12.52
N GLN A 185 -17.22 9.84 13.62
CA GLN A 185 -16.25 8.74 13.56
C GLN A 185 -16.84 7.51 12.87
N ASN A 186 -18.13 7.22 13.09
CA ASN A 186 -18.81 6.10 12.42
C ASN A 186 -18.85 6.30 10.91
N SER A 187 -19.12 7.53 10.44
CA SER A 187 -19.08 7.86 9.01
C SER A 187 -17.67 7.66 8.43
N ILE A 188 -16.64 8.11 9.14
CA ILE A 188 -15.24 7.96 8.71
C ILE A 188 -14.85 6.49 8.58
N ASN A 189 -15.22 5.67 9.56
CA ASN A 189 -14.97 4.23 9.55
C ASN A 189 -15.77 3.54 8.44
N GLN A 190 -17.02 3.96 8.22
CA GLN A 190 -17.88 3.40 7.18
C GLN A 190 -17.26 3.60 5.79
N GLU A 191 -16.76 4.80 5.50
CA GLU A 191 -16.08 5.09 4.23
C GLU A 191 -14.79 4.27 4.05
N ALA A 192 -14.04 4.02 5.13
CA ALA A 192 -12.86 3.16 5.09
C ALA A 192 -13.24 1.69 4.80
N ILE A 193 -14.34 1.21 5.37
CA ILE A 193 -14.90 -0.13 5.12
C ILE A 193 -15.41 -0.25 3.68
N ASP A 194 -16.12 0.75 3.16
CA ASP A 194 -16.64 0.74 1.79
C ASP A 194 -15.50 0.73 0.76
N SER A 195 -14.45 1.54 0.99
CA SER A 195 -13.23 1.51 0.18
C SER A 195 -12.48 0.16 0.27
N LEU A 196 -12.52 -0.48 1.45
CA LEU A 196 -11.90 -1.79 1.65
C LEU A 196 -12.65 -2.89 0.89
N GLU A 197 -13.98 -2.89 0.94
CA GLU A 197 -14.83 -3.81 0.18
C GLU A 197 -14.58 -3.67 -1.33
N ASP A 198 -14.51 -2.44 -1.83
CA ASP A 198 -14.17 -2.16 -3.24
C ASP A 198 -12.78 -2.71 -3.61
N SER A 199 -11.81 -2.60 -2.71
CA SER A 199 -10.46 -3.16 -2.92
C SER A 199 -10.48 -4.69 -3.02
N PHE A 200 -11.24 -5.36 -2.15
CA PHE A 200 -11.43 -6.82 -2.22
C PHE A 200 -12.15 -7.26 -3.49
N ALA A 201 -13.21 -6.56 -3.88
CA ALA A 201 -13.98 -6.90 -5.07
C ALA A 201 -13.13 -6.80 -6.34
N LYS A 202 -12.30 -5.75 -6.43
CA LYS A 202 -11.34 -5.57 -7.53
C LYS A 202 -10.26 -6.65 -7.53
N PHE A 203 -9.69 -6.95 -6.36
CA PHE A 203 -8.63 -7.97 -6.25
C PHE A 203 -9.11 -9.38 -6.59
N THR A 204 -10.34 -9.74 -6.18
CA THR A 204 -10.95 -11.05 -6.47
C THR A 204 -11.10 -11.27 -7.97
N ASN A 205 -11.39 -10.22 -8.73
CA ASN A 205 -11.55 -10.31 -10.18
C ASN A 205 -10.21 -10.31 -10.93
N ALA A 206 -9.25 -9.51 -10.45
CA ALA A 206 -7.90 -9.43 -11.01
C ALA A 206 -6.90 -9.18 -9.87
N PRO A 207 -5.96 -10.12 -9.59
CA PRO A 207 -4.95 -9.99 -8.55
C PRO A 207 -3.95 -8.85 -8.85
N HIS A 208 -4.39 -7.62 -8.59
CA HIS A 208 -3.69 -6.39 -8.96
C HIS A 208 -3.31 -5.63 -7.69
N PRO A 209 -2.06 -5.13 -7.55
CA PRO A 209 -1.63 -4.41 -6.34
C PRO A 209 -2.23 -3.01 -6.24
N ALA A 210 -2.55 -2.36 -7.37
CA ALA A 210 -3.03 -0.97 -7.38
C ALA A 210 -4.28 -0.71 -6.50
N PRO A 211 -5.38 -1.49 -6.52
CA PRO A 211 -6.50 -1.27 -5.60
C PRO A 211 -6.10 -1.32 -4.12
N ILE A 212 -5.21 -2.25 -3.76
CA ILE A 212 -4.75 -2.45 -2.37
C ILE A 212 -3.90 -1.27 -1.91
N LEU A 213 -2.98 -0.80 -2.76
CA LEU A 213 -2.16 0.38 -2.48
C LEU A 213 -2.99 1.68 -2.53
N ALA A 214 -3.99 1.76 -3.41
CA ALA A 214 -4.86 2.92 -3.53
C ALA A 214 -5.71 3.13 -2.27
N TRP A 215 -6.13 2.05 -1.59
CA TRP A 215 -6.83 2.15 -0.31
C TRP A 215 -6.06 3.02 0.71
N LEU A 216 -4.74 2.88 0.77
CA LEU A 216 -3.87 3.68 1.65
C LEU A 216 -3.93 5.20 1.36
N THR A 217 -4.31 5.57 0.12
CA THR A 217 -4.45 6.97 -0.31
C THR A 217 -5.87 7.52 -0.16
N TYR A 218 -6.88 6.64 -0.17
CA TYR A 218 -8.29 7.03 -0.12
C TYR A 218 -8.85 7.15 1.30
N VAL A 219 -8.26 6.44 2.27
CA VAL A 219 -8.67 6.60 3.67
C VAL A 219 -8.44 8.03 4.16
N LYS A 220 -9.43 8.56 4.88
CA LYS A 220 -9.42 9.93 5.40
C LYS A 220 -8.31 10.15 6.43
N ARG A 221 -7.87 11.40 6.56
CA ARG A 221 -6.84 11.79 7.53
C ARG A 221 -7.27 11.49 8.96
N GLU A 222 -8.55 11.64 9.26
CA GLU A 222 -9.16 11.36 10.55
C GLU A 222 -9.15 9.86 10.87
N PHE A 223 -9.35 8.99 9.87
CA PHE A 223 -9.20 7.54 10.04
C PHE A 223 -7.76 7.18 10.42
N VAL A 224 -6.79 7.74 9.68
CA VAL A 224 -5.35 7.52 9.95
C VAL A 224 -4.94 8.10 11.30
N HIS A 225 -5.53 9.22 11.73
CA HIS A 225 -5.32 9.71 13.09
C HIS A 225 -5.79 8.69 14.12
N GLY A 226 -6.96 8.07 13.94
CA GLY A 226 -7.44 6.98 14.79
C GLY A 226 -6.47 5.79 14.84
N LEU A 227 -5.85 5.42 13.71
CA LEU A 227 -4.81 4.38 13.68
C LEU A 227 -3.58 4.75 14.51
N ARG A 228 -3.13 6.02 14.43
CA ARG A 228 -1.99 6.53 15.22
C ARG A 228 -2.31 6.54 16.71
N GLU A 229 -3.52 6.93 17.08
CA GLU A 229 -4.04 6.88 18.45
C GLU A 229 -4.39 5.45 18.91
N ARG A 230 -4.03 4.43 18.11
CA ARG A 230 -4.27 3.01 18.37
C ARG A 230 -5.72 2.71 18.72
N GLN A 231 -6.65 3.42 18.09
CA GLN A 231 -8.07 3.21 18.31
C GLN A 231 -8.47 1.80 17.86
N PRO A 232 -9.02 0.96 18.75
CA PRO A 232 -9.17 -0.46 18.49
C PRO A 232 -9.92 -0.77 17.19
N PHE A 233 -10.96 0.01 16.86
CA PHE A 233 -11.82 -0.32 15.73
C PHE A 233 -11.16 -0.01 14.38
N GLN A 234 -10.40 1.09 14.31
CA GLN A 234 -9.59 1.44 13.15
C GLN A 234 -8.48 0.40 12.96
N LEU A 235 -7.86 -0.07 14.04
CA LEU A 235 -6.89 -1.18 13.99
C LEU A 235 -7.51 -2.47 13.46
N LEU A 236 -8.76 -2.79 13.84
CA LEU A 236 -9.50 -3.93 13.31
C LEU A 236 -9.77 -3.80 11.80
N ILE A 237 -10.10 -2.60 11.30
CA ILE A 237 -10.24 -2.34 9.86
C ILE A 237 -8.89 -2.54 9.16
N LEU A 238 -7.80 -2.01 9.72
CA LEU A 238 -6.44 -2.21 9.17
C LEU A 238 -6.04 -3.69 9.16
N MET A 239 -6.44 -4.47 10.16
CA MET A 239 -6.21 -5.92 10.22
C MET A 239 -6.90 -6.66 9.07
N ASN A 240 -8.09 -6.21 8.64
CA ASN A 240 -8.76 -6.76 7.47
C ASN A 240 -8.06 -6.35 6.16
N TRP A 241 -7.55 -5.11 6.07
CA TRP A 241 -6.70 -4.71 4.94
C TRP A 241 -5.39 -5.52 4.86
N ALA A 242 -4.82 -5.92 6.00
CA ALA A 242 -3.63 -6.75 6.05
C ALA A 242 -3.80 -8.11 5.35
N VAL A 243 -5.03 -8.62 5.23
CA VAL A 243 -5.34 -9.82 4.43
C VAL A 243 -5.04 -9.58 2.95
N LEU A 244 -5.45 -8.44 2.38
CA LEU A 244 -5.12 -8.07 1.00
C LEU A 244 -3.60 -7.97 0.79
N LEU A 245 -2.89 -7.38 1.76
CA LEU A 245 -1.43 -7.33 1.71
C LEU A 245 -0.81 -8.74 1.75
N ASN A 246 -1.42 -9.67 2.50
CA ASN A 246 -0.98 -11.05 2.55
C ASN A 246 -1.16 -11.76 1.20
N GLU A 247 -2.29 -11.58 0.54
CA GLU A 247 -2.56 -12.17 -0.79
C GLU A 247 -1.51 -11.77 -1.85
N LEU A 248 -0.93 -10.57 -1.72
CA LEU A 248 0.11 -10.11 -2.64
C LEU A 248 1.44 -10.86 -2.51
N GLU A 249 1.72 -11.52 -1.38
CA GLU A 249 3.04 -12.12 -1.17
C GLU A 249 3.39 -13.23 -2.17
N ALA A 250 2.37 -13.88 -2.74
CA ALA A 250 2.54 -14.95 -3.71
C ALA A 250 3.22 -14.46 -5.00
N SER A 251 2.99 -13.20 -5.39
CA SER A 251 3.48 -12.63 -6.65
C SER A 251 4.44 -11.45 -6.47
N PHE A 252 4.39 -10.80 -5.30
CA PHE A 252 5.10 -9.54 -5.05
C PHE A 252 6.08 -9.68 -3.88
N TRP A 253 7.38 -9.66 -4.19
CA TRP A 253 8.45 -9.84 -3.20
C TRP A 253 8.39 -8.84 -2.03
N TRP A 254 7.89 -7.63 -2.30
CA TRP A 254 7.82 -6.55 -1.33
C TRP A 254 6.72 -6.77 -0.28
N ALA A 255 5.69 -7.57 -0.58
CA ALA A 255 4.62 -7.92 0.34
C ALA A 255 4.94 -9.15 1.22
N LYS A 256 6.03 -9.86 0.93
CA LYS A 256 6.38 -11.13 1.56
C LYS A 256 6.43 -11.06 3.09
N GLY A 257 5.54 -11.81 3.74
CA GLY A 257 5.40 -11.85 5.20
C GLY A 257 4.85 -10.58 5.85
N CYS A 258 4.54 -9.53 5.09
CA CYS A 258 4.08 -8.24 5.63
C CYS A 258 2.66 -8.32 6.16
N GLY A 259 1.73 -8.96 5.44
CA GLY A 259 0.34 -9.15 5.89
C GLY A 259 0.29 -9.94 7.19
N LYS A 260 0.91 -11.12 7.22
CA LYS A 260 1.03 -11.96 8.42
C LYS A 260 1.66 -11.23 9.62
N ALA A 261 2.75 -10.49 9.41
CA ALA A 261 3.39 -9.70 10.47
C ALA A 261 2.44 -8.64 11.04
N LEU A 262 1.72 -7.92 10.17
CA LEU A 262 0.78 -6.89 10.56
C LEU A 262 -0.38 -7.48 11.38
N VAL A 263 -0.98 -8.58 10.94
CA VAL A 263 -2.06 -9.24 11.68
C VAL A 263 -1.57 -9.71 13.06
N ALA A 264 -0.38 -10.30 13.14
CA ALA A 264 0.19 -10.76 14.42
C ALA A 264 0.43 -9.62 15.44
N GLU A 265 0.92 -8.47 14.98
CA GLU A 265 1.08 -7.27 15.81
C GLU A 265 -0.29 -6.71 16.24
N LEU A 266 -1.24 -6.57 15.31
CA LEU A 266 -2.58 -6.03 15.61
C LEU A 266 -3.37 -6.94 16.56
N LEU A 267 -3.22 -8.26 16.46
CA LEU A 267 -3.81 -9.19 17.43
C LEU A 267 -3.31 -8.95 18.84
N THR A 268 -2.04 -8.56 18.99
CA THR A 268 -1.46 -8.26 20.30
C THR A 268 -2.05 -6.99 20.90
N GLU A 269 -2.24 -5.95 20.08
CA GLU A 269 -2.89 -4.70 20.48
C GLU A 269 -4.38 -4.90 20.82
N LEU A 270 -5.06 -5.83 20.15
CA LEU A 270 -6.51 -6.05 20.29
C LEU A 270 -6.88 -7.12 21.33
N LYS A 271 -5.94 -7.63 22.12
CA LYS A 271 -6.13 -8.74 23.07
C LYS A 271 -7.27 -8.52 24.07
N ASP A 272 -7.49 -7.29 24.51
CA ASP A 272 -8.50 -6.97 25.53
C ASP A 272 -9.93 -6.84 24.97
N HIS A 273 -10.09 -6.85 23.64
CA HIS A 273 -11.39 -6.70 22.95
C HIS A 273 -11.99 -8.04 22.48
N ASN A 274 -11.43 -9.16 22.95
CA ASN A 274 -11.53 -10.46 22.30
C ASN A 274 -12.93 -11.13 22.37
N GLU A 275 -13.75 -10.89 23.39
CA GLU A 275 -15.05 -11.58 23.49
C GLU A 275 -16.07 -11.09 22.46
N LYS A 276 -16.14 -9.77 22.22
CA LYS A 276 -17.07 -9.17 21.27
C LYS A 276 -16.57 -9.27 19.83
N TRP A 277 -15.27 -9.12 19.64
CA TRP A 277 -14.67 -9.05 18.30
C TRP A 277 -14.14 -10.39 17.83
N LYS A 278 -14.40 -11.46 18.59
CA LYS A 278 -13.88 -12.80 18.32
C LYS A 278 -14.03 -13.23 16.86
N SER A 279 -15.23 -13.08 16.29
CA SER A 279 -15.49 -13.48 14.90
C SER A 279 -14.74 -12.59 13.90
N ALA A 280 -14.72 -11.27 14.15
CA ALA A 280 -14.07 -10.29 13.28
C ALA A 280 -12.53 -10.40 13.33
N LEU A 281 -11.97 -10.85 14.45
CA LEU A 281 -10.55 -11.13 14.61
C LEU A 281 -10.15 -12.49 14.01
N GLN A 282 -11.05 -13.49 14.04
CA GLN A 282 -10.76 -14.84 13.56
C GLN A 282 -10.58 -14.92 12.05
N TRP A 283 -11.35 -14.15 11.28
CA TRP A 283 -11.26 -14.22 9.82
C TRP A 283 -9.87 -13.80 9.29
N PRO A 284 -9.30 -12.63 9.65
CA PRO A 284 -7.95 -12.28 9.20
C PRO A 284 -6.86 -13.26 9.67
N GLN A 285 -7.00 -13.84 10.88
CA GLN A 285 -6.10 -14.87 11.40
C GLN A 285 -6.03 -16.09 10.45
N GLN A 286 -7.21 -16.61 10.09
CA GLN A 286 -7.33 -17.76 9.19
C GLN A 286 -6.75 -17.46 7.81
N MET A 287 -7.02 -16.28 7.26
CA MET A 287 -6.55 -15.89 5.93
C MET A 287 -5.03 -15.77 5.82
N VAL A 288 -4.34 -15.35 6.90
CA VAL A 288 -2.87 -15.24 6.92
C VAL A 288 -2.16 -16.46 7.54
N GLY A 289 -2.94 -17.48 7.92
CA GLY A 289 -2.44 -18.74 8.49
C GLY A 289 -1.74 -18.59 9.84
N ILE A 290 -2.40 -17.93 10.79
CA ILE A 290 -1.99 -17.85 12.22
C ILE A 290 -3.10 -18.26 13.17
#